data_AF-A0A1X7T6R3-F1
#
_entry.id   AF-A0A1X7T6R3-F1
#
_cell.length_a   1.000
_cell.length_b   1.000
_cell.length_c   1.000
_cell.angle_alpha   90.00
_cell.angle_beta   90.00
_cell.angle_gamma   90.00
#
_symmetry.space_group_name_H-M   'P 1'
#
loop_
_entity.id
_entity.type
_entity.pdbx_description
1 polymer ?
#
loop_
_entity_poly.entity_id
_entity_poly.type
_entity_poly.pdbx_seq_one_letter_code
_entity_poly.pdbx_strand_id
1 'polypeptide(L)'
;MLVIGIDSYTKSTKLVNVIEQQLESSLNPEQYLINICHVLKNQQHRTLTDIANFILHQLDKDIPHSSMLSTSQAMENRSSNEQEIWFQTKDDEINTQKSLSKIENNFTSLMVRVNETFIKCVAEKPDLLHKIKLWLKNSDYLTDHISISTKIPDTKTIEEIFDSIHPIYDCIDCDLIMDMCKALIPEEQDIANELGAHHEDAEKFYSSTTIEQLKKNLENLYQPYLANGITKMPKMIIKLQNRWSGIKMKGLK
;
A
#
# COMPACT_ATOMS: atom_id res chain seq x y z
N MET A 1 29.79 -9.77 6.92
CA MET A 1 28.49 -9.07 6.98
C MET A 1 27.41 -10.09 6.66
N LEU A 2 26.75 -10.63 7.68
CA LEU A 2 25.69 -11.63 7.52
C LEU A 2 24.40 -10.90 7.18
N VAL A 3 23.96 -11.01 5.92
CA VAL A 3 22.61 -10.61 5.52
C VAL A 3 21.66 -11.56 6.22
N ILE A 4 20.89 -11.07 7.19
CA ILE A 4 19.82 -11.83 7.83
C ILE A 4 18.77 -12.06 6.74
N GLY A 5 18.79 -13.24 6.14
CA GLY A 5 17.78 -13.65 5.18
C GLY A 5 16.43 -13.68 5.88
N ILE A 6 15.43 -13.03 5.27
CA ILE A 6 14.04 -13.14 5.72
C ILE A 6 13.71 -14.63 5.86
N ASP A 7 13.25 -15.03 7.03
CA ASP A 7 12.95 -16.42 7.35
C ASP A 7 11.77 -16.94 6.50
N SER A 8 11.70 -18.26 6.35
CA SER A 8 10.73 -18.92 5.47
C SER A 8 9.28 -18.69 5.89
N TYR A 9 9.02 -18.46 7.18
CA TYR A 9 7.67 -18.19 7.69
C TYR A 9 7.24 -16.80 7.24
N THR A 10 8.08 -15.77 7.42
CA THR A 10 7.79 -14.41 6.96
C THR A 10 7.56 -14.34 5.44
N LYS A 11 8.33 -15.10 4.65
CA LYS A 11 8.11 -15.19 3.19
C LYS A 11 6.77 -15.84 2.83
N SER A 12 6.41 -16.91 3.53
CA SER A 12 5.17 -17.65 3.29
C SER A 12 3.95 -16.82 3.67
N THR A 13 3.97 -16.16 4.83
CA THR A 13 2.89 -15.28 5.28
C THR A 13 2.69 -14.12 4.30
N LYS A 14 3.77 -13.50 3.82
CA LYS A 14 3.67 -12.45 2.79
C LYS A 14 3.05 -12.96 1.49
N LEU A 15 3.43 -14.15 1.05
CA LEU A 15 2.84 -14.75 -0.15
C LEU A 15 1.34 -15.01 0.02
N VAL A 16 0.93 -15.57 1.16
CA VAL A 16 -0.48 -15.87 1.45
C VAL A 16 -1.32 -14.59 1.53
N ASN A 17 -0.86 -13.57 2.27
CA ASN A 17 -1.57 -12.30 2.40
C ASN A 17 -1.74 -11.60 1.05
N VAL A 18 -0.73 -11.68 0.16
CA VAL A 18 -0.82 -11.11 -1.18
C VAL A 18 -1.84 -11.88 -2.03
N ILE A 19 -1.83 -13.21 -2.00
CA ILE A 19 -2.81 -14.01 -2.74
C ILE A 19 -4.23 -13.70 -2.26
N GLU A 20 -4.43 -13.61 -0.94
CA GLU A 20 -5.72 -13.28 -0.31
C GLU A 20 -6.25 -11.92 -0.76
N GLN A 21 -5.45 -10.86 -0.64
CA GLN A 21 -5.82 -9.51 -1.10
C GLN A 21 -6.15 -9.47 -2.59
N GLN A 22 -5.40 -10.21 -3.42
CA GLN A 22 -5.65 -10.27 -4.85
C GLN A 22 -6.94 -11.04 -5.17
N LEU A 23 -7.26 -12.10 -4.43
CA LEU A 23 -8.52 -12.82 -4.57
C LEU A 23 -9.71 -11.94 -4.19
N GLU A 24 -9.63 -11.19 -3.09
CA GLU A 24 -10.68 -10.26 -2.66
C GLU A 24 -10.96 -9.16 -3.69
N SER A 25 -9.92 -8.72 -4.40
CA SER A 25 -10.02 -7.69 -5.44
C SER A 25 -10.40 -8.22 -6.84
N SER A 26 -10.38 -9.54 -7.06
CA SER A 26 -10.55 -10.16 -8.38
C SER A 26 -12.02 -10.21 -8.83
N LEU A 27 -12.27 -9.88 -10.10
CA LEU A 27 -13.59 -10.01 -10.73
C LEU A 27 -14.01 -11.49 -10.91
N ASN A 28 -13.02 -12.38 -10.99
CA ASN A 28 -13.22 -13.84 -11.07
C ASN A 28 -12.15 -14.51 -10.20
N PRO A 29 -12.36 -14.56 -8.87
CA PRO A 29 -11.37 -15.05 -7.91
C PRO A 29 -11.01 -16.52 -8.16
N GLU A 30 -11.97 -17.31 -8.62
CA GLU A 30 -11.78 -18.72 -8.97
C GLU A 30 -10.79 -18.89 -10.13
N GLN A 31 -10.99 -18.20 -11.25
CA GLN A 31 -10.09 -18.28 -12.39
C GLN A 31 -8.68 -17.73 -12.06
N TYR A 32 -8.60 -16.70 -11.21
CA TYR A 32 -7.33 -16.18 -10.73
C TYR A 32 -6.59 -17.23 -9.89
N LEU A 33 -7.29 -17.87 -8.95
CA LEU A 33 -6.73 -18.94 -8.11
C LEU A 33 -6.26 -20.13 -8.96
N ILE A 34 -7.03 -20.51 -9.97
CA ILE A 34 -6.66 -21.56 -10.94
C ILE A 34 -5.35 -21.20 -11.67
N ASN A 35 -5.21 -19.95 -12.13
CA ASN A 35 -4.00 -19.49 -12.81
C ASN A 35 -2.78 -19.52 -11.89
N ILE A 36 -2.92 -19.10 -10.63
CA ILE A 36 -1.86 -19.18 -9.63
C ILE A 36 -1.47 -20.65 -9.37
N CYS A 37 -2.44 -21.55 -9.23
CA CYS A 37 -2.17 -22.98 -9.05
C CYS A 37 -1.39 -23.57 -10.23
N HIS A 38 -1.67 -23.16 -11.47
CA HIS A 38 -0.89 -23.57 -12.63
C HIS A 38 0.56 -23.06 -12.58
N VAL A 39 0.77 -21.81 -12.15
CA VAL A 39 2.12 -21.26 -11.95
C VAL A 39 2.89 -22.04 -10.88
N LEU A 40 2.24 -22.36 -9.76
CA LEU A 40 2.82 -23.13 -8.66
C LEU A 40 3.19 -24.56 -9.07
N LYS A 41 2.32 -25.22 -9.85
CA LYS A 41 2.55 -26.57 -10.40
C LYS A 41 3.76 -26.62 -11.33
N ASN A 42 4.01 -25.53 -12.05
CA ASN A 42 5.14 -25.41 -12.98
C ASN A 42 6.49 -25.09 -12.30
N GLN A 43 6.52 -24.90 -10.97
CA GLN A 43 7.77 -24.66 -10.23
C GLN A 43 8.58 -25.92 -9.92
N GLN A 44 8.12 -27.11 -10.32
CA GLN A 44 8.79 -28.41 -10.07
C GLN A 44 9.10 -28.73 -8.58
N HIS A 45 8.48 -28.02 -7.64
CA HIS A 45 8.60 -28.29 -6.21
C HIS A 45 7.44 -29.16 -5.73
N ARG A 46 7.74 -30.40 -5.31
CA ARG A 46 6.72 -31.43 -4.98
C ARG A 46 5.63 -30.90 -4.04
N THR A 47 5.99 -30.25 -2.94
CA THR A 47 5.00 -29.74 -1.97
C THR A 47 4.10 -28.64 -2.56
N LEU A 48 4.64 -27.78 -3.44
CA LEU A 48 3.84 -26.71 -4.06
C LEU A 48 2.92 -27.29 -5.13
N THR A 49 3.39 -28.28 -5.87
CA THR A 49 2.59 -29.06 -6.81
C THR A 49 1.45 -29.79 -6.11
N ASP A 50 1.72 -30.43 -4.96
CA ASP A 50 0.71 -31.15 -4.17
C ASP A 50 -0.35 -30.18 -3.63
N ILE A 51 0.07 -29.02 -3.11
CA ILE A 51 -0.85 -27.96 -2.64
C ILE A 51 -1.69 -27.41 -3.81
N ALA A 52 -1.08 -27.09 -4.95
CA ALA A 52 -1.78 -26.57 -6.11
C ALA A 52 -2.81 -27.56 -6.66
N ASN A 53 -2.45 -28.85 -6.75
CA ASN A 53 -3.37 -29.91 -7.18
C ASN A 53 -4.51 -30.09 -6.17
N PHE A 54 -4.24 -30.00 -4.86
CA PHE A 54 -5.27 -30.07 -3.84
C PHE A 54 -6.28 -28.93 -3.98
N ILE A 55 -5.81 -27.69 -4.13
CA ILE A 55 -6.68 -26.51 -4.30
C ILE A 55 -7.53 -26.65 -5.57
N LEU A 56 -6.91 -26.98 -6.71
CA LEU A 56 -7.64 -27.18 -7.98
C LEU A 56 -8.74 -28.25 -7.86
N HIS A 57 -8.43 -29.37 -7.20
CA HIS A 57 -9.39 -30.44 -7.02
C HIS A 57 -10.56 -30.08 -6.07
N GLN A 58 -10.36 -29.16 -5.12
CA GLN A 58 -11.47 -28.65 -4.31
C GLN A 58 -12.37 -27.72 -5.13
N LEU A 59 -11.78 -26.87 -5.97
CA LEU A 59 -12.54 -25.98 -6.86
C LEU A 59 -13.41 -26.76 -7.86
N ASP A 60 -12.88 -27.85 -8.43
CA ASP A 60 -13.63 -28.72 -9.35
C ASP A 60 -14.80 -29.47 -8.67
N LYS A 61 -14.79 -29.61 -7.34
CA LYS A 61 -15.83 -30.34 -6.58
C LYS A 61 -17.04 -29.51 -6.19
N ASP A 62 -16.95 -28.19 -6.23
CA ASP A 62 -18.02 -27.28 -5.80
C ASP A 62 -19.05 -26.94 -6.90
N ILE A 63 -19.01 -27.61 -8.05
CA ILE A 63 -20.00 -27.43 -9.14
C ILE A 63 -21.08 -28.52 -9.08
N PRO A 64 -22.37 -28.20 -8.84
CA PRO A 64 -23.45 -29.10 -9.21
C PRO A 64 -23.58 -29.08 -10.74
N HIS A 65 -23.44 -30.24 -11.38
CA HIS A 65 -23.68 -30.43 -12.81
C HIS A 65 -25.11 -29.98 -13.20
N SER A 66 -25.23 -28.76 -13.73
CA SER A 66 -26.39 -28.30 -14.49
C SER A 66 -26.02 -28.28 -15.97
N SER A 67 -26.66 -29.17 -16.70
CA SER A 67 -26.52 -29.47 -18.12
C SER A 67 -26.68 -28.27 -19.05
N MET A 68 -25.81 -28.25 -20.07
CA MET A 68 -26.03 -27.79 -21.44
C MET A 68 -26.72 -26.43 -21.64
N LEU A 69 -25.92 -25.40 -21.94
CA LEU A 69 -26.30 -24.48 -23.01
C LEU A 69 -25.07 -24.12 -23.86
N SER A 70 -25.19 -24.51 -25.12
CA SER A 70 -24.41 -24.25 -26.32
C SER A 70 -23.27 -23.22 -26.27
N THR A 71 -22.09 -23.74 -26.60
CA THR A 71 -20.93 -23.05 -27.17
C THR A 71 -21.30 -22.20 -28.39
N SER A 72 -21.71 -20.94 -28.22
CA SER A 72 -21.69 -19.95 -29.32
C SER A 72 -21.65 -18.47 -28.91
N GLN A 73 -21.69 -18.08 -27.63
CA GLN A 73 -21.83 -16.67 -27.24
C GLN A 73 -20.76 -16.11 -26.30
N ALA A 74 -19.69 -16.87 -26.01
CA ALA A 74 -18.62 -16.40 -25.12
C ALA A 74 -17.55 -15.50 -25.80
N MET A 75 -17.70 -15.14 -27.08
CA MET A 75 -16.74 -14.30 -27.81
C MET A 75 -17.17 -12.84 -28.02
N GLU A 76 -18.30 -12.37 -27.50
CA GLU A 76 -18.80 -11.00 -27.80
C GLU A 76 -19.11 -10.10 -26.60
N ASN A 77 -18.60 -10.37 -25.40
CA ASN A 77 -18.73 -9.44 -24.27
C ASN A 77 -17.39 -9.07 -23.62
N ARG A 78 -16.36 -8.76 -24.42
CA ARG A 78 -15.37 -7.78 -23.96
C ARG A 78 -16.08 -6.43 -23.91
N SER A 79 -16.59 -6.09 -22.74
CA SER A 79 -17.13 -4.77 -22.40
C SER A 79 -16.21 -3.69 -22.98
N SER A 80 -16.76 -2.92 -23.91
CA SER A 80 -16.12 -1.91 -24.75
C SER A 80 -15.63 -0.65 -24.01
N ASN A 81 -15.49 -0.69 -22.69
CA ASN A 81 -15.34 0.51 -21.84
C ASN A 81 -14.13 0.49 -20.89
N GLU A 82 -13.07 -0.28 -21.19
CA GLU A 82 -11.80 -0.14 -20.45
C GLU A 82 -11.09 1.15 -20.91
N GLN A 83 -11.09 2.17 -20.04
CA GLN A 83 -10.36 3.41 -20.25
C GLN A 83 -9.02 3.34 -19.50
N GLU A 84 -7.92 3.41 -20.24
CA GLU A 84 -6.56 3.37 -19.70
C GLU A 84 -5.97 4.78 -19.63
N ILE A 85 -5.37 5.13 -18.49
CA ILE A 85 -4.62 6.38 -18.31
C ILE A 85 -3.14 6.06 -18.40
N TRP A 86 -2.46 6.71 -19.34
CA TRP A 86 -1.04 6.56 -19.59
C TRP A 86 -0.29 7.85 -19.24
N PHE A 87 0.98 7.73 -18.86
CA PHE A 87 1.89 8.87 -18.86
C PHE A 87 2.07 9.40 -20.29
N GLN A 88 2.31 10.71 -20.44
CA GLN A 88 2.49 11.32 -21.76
C GLN A 88 3.68 10.70 -22.52
N THR A 89 4.77 10.44 -21.80
CA THR A 89 5.94 9.76 -22.34
C THR A 89 6.47 8.70 -21.38
N LYS A 90 7.29 7.77 -21.89
CA LYS A 90 7.97 6.77 -21.05
C LYS A 90 8.99 7.42 -20.10
N ASP A 91 9.60 8.52 -20.52
CA ASP A 91 10.53 9.27 -19.68
C ASP A 91 9.81 9.93 -18.50
N ASP A 92 8.60 10.46 -18.70
CA ASP A 92 7.78 11.00 -17.61
C ASP A 92 7.44 9.93 -16.57
N GLU A 93 7.07 8.73 -17.01
CA GLU A 93 6.82 7.60 -16.12
C GLU A 93 8.07 7.24 -15.30
N ILE A 94 9.22 7.09 -15.96
CA ILE A 94 10.50 6.74 -15.31
C ILE A 94 10.93 7.83 -14.32
N ASN A 95 10.82 9.11 -14.70
CA ASN A 95 11.22 10.24 -13.86
C ASN A 95 10.28 10.41 -12.66
N THR A 96 8.97 10.22 -12.87
CA THR A 96 7.98 10.21 -11.79
C THR A 96 8.28 9.08 -10.80
N GLN A 97 8.53 7.86 -11.31
CA GLN A 97 8.87 6.71 -10.49
C GLN A 97 10.14 6.95 -9.66
N LYS A 98 11.19 7.51 -10.27
CA LYS A 98 12.45 7.83 -9.57
C LYS A 98 12.25 8.89 -8.49
N SER A 99 11.44 9.91 -8.76
CA SER A 99 11.15 10.99 -7.80
C SER A 99 10.37 10.46 -6.60
N LEU A 100 9.30 9.71 -6.85
CA LEU A 100 8.54 9.02 -5.80
C LEU A 100 9.44 8.09 -4.99
N SER A 101 10.27 7.30 -5.67
CA SER A 101 11.24 6.41 -5.02
C SER A 101 12.19 7.13 -4.08
N LYS A 102 12.65 8.32 -4.45
CA LYS A 102 13.53 9.15 -3.63
C LYS A 102 12.78 9.67 -2.40
N ILE A 103 11.54 10.13 -2.57
CA ILE A 103 10.68 10.61 -1.49
C ILE A 103 10.43 9.48 -0.48
N GLU A 104 9.95 8.32 -0.93
CA GLU A 104 9.72 7.15 -0.07
C GLU A 104 10.94 6.75 0.75
N ASN A 105 12.11 6.67 0.09
CA ASN A 105 13.36 6.30 0.76
C ASN A 105 13.77 7.34 1.79
N ASN A 106 13.66 8.64 1.45
CA ASN A 106 13.98 9.72 2.37
C ASN A 106 13.04 9.67 3.60
N PHE A 107 11.73 9.53 3.36
CA PHE A 107 10.75 9.40 4.44
C PHE A 107 11.01 8.20 5.35
N THR A 108 11.36 7.06 4.76
CA THR A 108 11.69 5.84 5.52
C THR A 108 12.86 6.09 6.47
N SER A 109 13.94 6.72 5.98
CA SER A 109 15.08 7.07 6.81
C SER A 109 14.73 8.09 7.89
N LEU A 110 13.88 9.08 7.58
CA LEU A 110 13.42 10.07 8.55
C LEU A 110 12.55 9.44 9.64
N MET A 111 11.61 8.57 9.28
CA MET A 111 10.73 7.92 10.25
C MET A 111 11.49 7.02 11.22
N VAL A 112 12.57 6.36 10.78
CA VAL A 112 13.45 5.62 11.70
C VAL A 112 14.04 6.57 12.74
N ARG A 113 14.63 7.70 12.30
CA ARG A 113 15.21 8.70 13.20
C ARG A 113 14.18 9.33 14.13
N VAL A 114 13.00 9.67 13.62
CA VAL A 114 11.89 10.18 14.42
C VAL A 114 11.52 9.20 15.53
N ASN A 115 11.34 7.92 15.19
CA ASN A 115 11.00 6.89 16.17
C ASN A 115 12.10 6.76 17.23
N GLU A 116 13.36 6.63 16.81
CA GLU A 116 14.51 6.53 17.73
C GLU A 116 14.59 7.73 18.69
N THR A 117 14.37 8.94 18.18
CA THR A 117 14.39 10.16 19.00
C THR A 117 13.24 10.20 19.99
N PHE A 118 12.00 9.91 19.57
CA PHE A 118 10.87 9.88 20.50
C PHE A 118 11.04 8.81 21.59
N ILE A 119 11.52 7.62 21.23
CA ILE A 119 11.84 6.54 22.19
C ILE A 119 12.86 7.03 23.21
N LYS A 120 13.95 7.66 22.76
CA LYS A 120 14.99 8.22 23.63
C LYS A 120 14.43 9.32 24.53
N CYS A 121 13.68 10.27 23.98
CA CYS A 121 13.11 11.37 24.74
C CYS A 121 12.13 10.89 25.82
N VAL A 122 11.32 9.86 25.55
CA VAL A 122 10.43 9.26 26.55
C VAL A 122 11.21 8.50 27.62
N ALA A 123 12.29 7.81 27.26
CA ALA A 123 13.15 7.15 28.24
C ALA A 123 13.79 8.15 29.21
N GLU A 124 14.20 9.32 28.72
CA GLU A 124 14.77 10.42 29.53
C GLU A 124 13.70 11.20 30.31
N LYS A 125 12.51 11.37 29.72
CA LYS A 125 11.38 12.14 30.29
C LYS A 125 10.10 11.28 30.24
N PRO A 126 9.86 10.37 31.19
CA PRO A 126 8.71 9.45 31.14
C PRO A 126 7.33 10.11 31.01
N ASP A 127 7.17 11.32 31.58
CA ASP A 127 5.94 12.11 31.47
C ASP A 127 5.63 12.55 30.03
N LEU A 128 6.62 12.53 29.13
CA LEU A 128 6.44 12.88 27.72
C LEU A 128 5.47 11.93 27.02
N LEU A 129 5.44 10.64 27.37
CA LEU A 129 4.48 9.70 26.81
C LEU A 129 3.04 10.13 27.10
N HIS A 130 2.76 10.58 28.32
CA HIS A 130 1.45 11.10 28.68
C HIS A 130 1.11 12.38 27.90
N LYS A 131 2.09 13.29 27.74
CA LYS A 131 1.91 14.52 26.94
C LYS A 131 1.63 14.22 25.48
N ILE A 132 2.30 13.24 24.88
CA ILE A 132 2.08 12.82 23.49
C ILE A 132 0.64 12.33 23.31
N LYS A 133 0.18 11.43 24.19
CA LYS A 133 -1.21 10.94 24.16
C LYS A 133 -2.22 12.08 24.28
N LEU A 134 -1.97 13.02 25.20
CA LEU A 134 -2.84 14.16 25.42
C LEU A 134 -2.85 15.09 24.21
N TRP A 135 -1.69 15.37 23.60
CA TRP A 135 -1.58 16.20 22.42
C TRP A 135 -2.32 15.57 21.23
N LEU A 136 -2.10 14.29 20.95
CA LEU A 136 -2.80 13.56 19.87
C LEU A 136 -4.31 13.55 20.08
N LYS A 137 -4.78 13.37 21.31
CA LYS A 137 -6.22 13.36 21.62
C LYS A 137 -6.89 14.72 21.35
N ASN A 138 -6.15 15.82 21.47
CA ASN A 138 -6.67 17.17 21.28
C ASN A 138 -6.25 17.80 19.94
N SER A 139 -5.54 17.06 19.09
CA SER A 139 -5.16 17.54 17.76
C SER A 139 -6.28 17.27 16.76
N ASP A 140 -6.38 18.13 15.74
CA ASP A 140 -7.42 18.01 14.73
C ASP A 140 -7.19 16.82 13.78
N TYR A 141 -6.00 16.23 13.78
CA TYR A 141 -5.62 15.05 12.98
C TYR A 141 -6.46 13.80 13.28
N LEU A 142 -7.02 13.70 14.49
CA LEU A 142 -7.82 12.53 14.89
C LEU A 142 -9.34 12.75 14.76
N THR A 143 -9.78 13.92 14.28
CA THR A 143 -11.20 14.31 14.24
C THR A 143 -12.04 13.28 13.50
N ASP A 144 -11.56 12.82 12.34
CA ASP A 144 -12.24 11.83 11.49
C ASP A 144 -11.81 10.38 11.77
N HIS A 145 -10.92 10.18 12.76
CA HIS A 145 -10.30 8.90 13.08
C HIS A 145 -10.59 8.46 14.52
N ILE A 146 -11.88 8.42 14.87
CA ILE A 146 -12.37 8.04 16.21
C ILE A 146 -11.78 6.69 16.67
N SER A 147 -11.65 5.73 15.77
CA SER A 147 -11.08 4.39 16.07
C SER A 147 -9.60 4.41 16.47
N ILE A 148 -8.84 5.42 16.03
CA ILE A 148 -7.46 5.65 16.46
C ILE A 148 -7.48 6.36 17.81
N SER A 149 -8.28 7.43 17.94
CA SER A 149 -8.42 8.21 19.18
C SER A 149 -8.78 7.35 20.40
N THR A 150 -9.61 6.33 20.23
CA THR A 150 -9.97 5.40 21.32
C THR A 150 -8.86 4.43 21.71
N LYS A 151 -7.87 4.17 20.85
CA LYS A 151 -6.72 3.28 21.13
C LYS A 151 -5.56 3.99 21.83
N ILE A 152 -5.34 5.27 21.52
CA ILE A 152 -4.23 6.07 22.07
C ILE A 152 -4.13 6.03 23.62
N PRO A 153 -5.22 6.04 24.41
CA PRO A 153 -5.12 5.95 25.86
C PRO A 153 -4.42 4.68 26.36
N ASP A 154 -4.68 3.55 25.70
CA ASP A 154 -4.26 2.21 26.14
C ASP A 154 -2.84 1.84 25.70
N THR A 155 -2.22 2.61 24.80
CA THR A 155 -0.85 2.36 24.33
C THR A 155 0.16 2.51 25.47
N LYS A 156 1.17 1.66 25.53
CA LYS A 156 2.18 1.64 26.60
C LYS A 156 3.53 2.16 26.15
N THR A 157 3.78 2.12 24.84
CA THR A 157 5.05 2.53 24.26
C THR A 157 4.84 3.55 23.14
N ILE A 158 5.93 4.16 22.70
CA ILE A 158 5.91 5.10 21.58
C ILE A 158 5.66 4.38 20.26
N GLU A 159 6.21 3.19 20.12
CA GLU A 159 6.03 2.32 18.97
C GLU A 159 4.54 1.98 18.77
N GLU A 160 3.83 1.61 19.84
CA GLU A 160 2.39 1.35 19.78
C GLU A 160 1.57 2.60 19.39
N ILE A 161 2.05 3.80 19.76
CA ILE A 161 1.45 5.06 19.31
C ILE A 161 1.67 5.23 17.81
N PHE A 162 2.92 5.13 17.32
CA PHE A 162 3.23 5.27 15.90
C PHE A 162 2.51 4.24 15.03
N ASP A 163 2.40 2.99 15.48
CA ASP A 163 1.61 1.95 14.81
C ASP A 163 0.13 2.33 14.73
N SER A 164 -0.40 2.96 15.79
CA SER A 164 -1.80 3.39 15.84
C SER A 164 -2.08 4.57 14.91
N ILE A 165 -1.15 5.52 14.79
CA ILE A 165 -1.29 6.71 13.93
C ILE A 165 -0.74 6.49 12.51
N HIS A 166 -0.13 5.34 12.20
CA HIS A 166 0.37 5.05 10.86
C HIS A 166 -0.64 5.29 9.72
N PRO A 167 -1.95 5.00 9.87
CA PRO A 167 -2.92 5.20 8.79
C PRO A 167 -3.23 6.66 8.43
N ILE A 168 -2.75 7.64 9.21
CA ILE A 168 -3.12 9.06 9.06
C ILE A 168 -1.97 9.96 8.61
N TYR A 169 -0.87 9.36 8.16
CA TYR A 169 0.24 10.07 7.52
C TYR A 169 0.92 9.14 6.51
N ASP A 170 1.60 9.72 5.51
CA ASP A 170 2.44 8.98 4.59
C ASP A 170 3.68 9.80 4.18
N CYS A 171 4.41 9.33 3.16
CA CYS A 171 5.61 10.02 2.67
C CYS A 171 5.32 11.28 1.86
N ILE A 172 4.05 11.59 1.59
CA ILE A 172 3.62 12.81 0.91
C ILE A 172 3.01 13.78 1.91
N ASP A 173 2.12 13.27 2.77
CA ASP A 173 1.50 14.02 3.86
C ASP A 173 2.08 13.58 5.20
N CYS A 174 3.09 14.33 5.67
CA CYS A 174 3.79 14.07 6.92
C CYS A 174 3.56 15.16 7.98
N ASP A 175 2.52 15.97 7.81
CA ASP A 175 2.28 17.16 8.65
C ASP A 175 2.08 16.80 10.12
N LEU A 176 1.34 15.71 10.38
CA LEU A 176 1.17 15.16 11.72
C LEU A 176 2.52 14.92 12.41
N ILE A 177 3.45 14.27 11.71
CA ILE A 177 4.77 13.92 12.27
C ILE A 177 5.60 15.17 12.51
N MET A 178 5.57 16.10 11.57
CA MET A 178 6.26 17.38 11.69
C MET A 178 5.75 18.20 12.87
N ASP A 179 4.44 18.30 13.05
CA ASP A 179 3.82 19.03 14.16
C ASP A 179 4.07 18.36 15.50
N MET A 180 4.05 17.03 15.55
CA MET A 180 4.46 16.29 16.73
C MET A 180 5.90 16.64 17.13
N CYS A 181 6.86 16.63 16.18
CA CYS A 181 8.24 17.01 16.46
C CYS A 181 8.34 18.43 17.03
N LYS A 182 7.72 19.41 16.37
CA LYS A 182 7.73 20.82 16.80
C LYS A 182 7.11 21.03 18.18
N ALA A 183 6.02 20.35 18.48
CA ALA A 183 5.26 20.57 19.71
C ALA A 183 5.81 19.79 20.91
N LEU A 184 6.32 18.57 20.68
CA LEU A 184 6.61 17.62 21.76
C LEU A 184 8.11 17.44 22.04
N ILE A 185 8.96 17.69 21.04
CA ILE A 185 10.42 17.61 21.14
C ILE A 185 11.09 18.83 20.47
N PRO A 186 10.74 20.07 20.89
CA PRO A 186 11.26 21.29 20.25
C PRO A 186 12.78 21.45 20.36
N GLU A 187 13.43 20.71 21.27
CA GLU A 187 14.89 20.72 21.39
C GLU A 187 15.57 20.00 20.21
N GLU A 188 14.85 19.10 19.52
CA GLU A 188 15.34 18.26 18.41
C GLU A 188 15.03 18.90 17.05
N GLN A 189 15.37 20.19 16.91
CA GLN A 189 15.01 21.02 15.77
C GLN A 189 15.53 20.48 14.42
N ASP A 190 16.65 19.78 14.42
CA ASP A 190 17.24 19.20 13.21
C ASP A 190 16.27 18.22 12.52
N ILE A 191 15.55 17.41 13.29
CA ILE A 191 14.58 16.45 12.74
C ILE A 191 13.37 17.19 12.15
N ALA A 192 12.89 18.23 12.83
CA ALA A 192 11.79 19.05 12.31
C ALA A 192 12.19 19.78 11.01
N ASN A 193 13.43 20.25 10.91
CA ASN A 193 13.95 20.89 9.69
C ASN A 193 14.08 19.89 8.54
N GLU A 194 14.55 18.67 8.81
CA GLU A 194 14.67 17.61 7.80
C GLU A 194 13.28 17.13 7.31
N LEU A 195 12.30 17.00 8.21
CA LEU A 195 10.91 16.73 7.84
C LEU A 195 10.32 17.87 7.01
N GLY A 196 10.61 19.13 7.35
CA GLY A 196 10.20 20.28 6.55
C GLY A 196 10.78 20.24 5.13
N ALA A 197 12.08 19.97 4.99
CA ALA A 197 12.71 19.83 3.68
C ALA A 197 12.13 18.64 2.89
N HIS A 198 11.80 17.54 3.57
CA HIS A 198 11.11 16.41 2.96
C HIS A 198 9.71 16.78 2.47
N HIS A 199 8.92 17.48 3.29
CA HIS A 199 7.60 17.98 2.93
C HIS A 199 7.67 18.88 1.68
N GLU A 200 8.62 19.81 1.62
CA GLU A 200 8.82 20.64 0.42
C GLU A 200 9.15 19.82 -0.84
N ASP A 201 9.97 18.77 -0.71
CA ASP A 201 10.29 17.87 -1.83
C ASP A 201 9.06 17.04 -2.26
N ALA A 202 8.24 16.60 -1.31
CA ALA A 202 6.98 15.90 -1.56
C ALA A 202 5.93 16.81 -2.22
N GLU A 203 5.81 18.05 -1.75
CA GLU A 203 4.92 19.06 -2.34
C GLU A 203 5.32 19.36 -3.78
N LYS A 204 6.61 19.57 -4.06
CA LYS A 204 7.13 19.77 -5.43
C LYS A 204 6.81 18.59 -6.36
N PHE A 205 6.86 17.37 -5.82
CA PHE A 205 6.49 16.17 -6.58
C PHE A 205 4.98 16.14 -6.84
N TYR A 206 4.17 16.40 -5.83
CA TYR A 206 2.71 16.43 -5.93
C TYR A 206 2.22 17.52 -6.90
N SER A 207 2.87 18.68 -6.88
CA SER A 207 2.59 19.82 -7.77
C SER A 207 3.31 19.73 -9.12
N SER A 208 3.98 18.61 -9.43
CA SER A 208 4.66 18.47 -10.71
C SER A 208 3.66 18.37 -11.86
N THR A 209 4.02 18.90 -13.03
CA THR A 209 3.15 18.90 -14.21
C THR A 209 2.61 17.51 -14.55
N THR A 210 3.45 16.47 -14.41
CA THR A 210 3.06 15.09 -14.69
C THR A 210 1.99 14.57 -13.72
N ILE A 211 2.14 14.85 -12.42
CA ILE A 211 1.16 14.44 -11.39
C ILE A 211 -0.14 15.24 -11.52
N GLU A 212 -0.04 16.55 -11.79
CA GLU A 212 -1.21 17.40 -12.02
C GLU A 212 -2.03 16.92 -13.24
N GLN A 213 -1.35 16.57 -14.33
CA GLN A 213 -2.00 15.98 -15.51
C GLN A 213 -2.64 14.63 -15.19
N LEU A 214 -1.96 13.75 -14.43
CA LEU A 214 -2.51 12.47 -14.01
C LEU A 214 -3.78 12.66 -13.17
N LYS A 215 -3.76 13.59 -12.21
CA LYS A 215 -4.92 13.96 -11.38
C LYS A 215 -6.07 14.46 -12.25
N LYS A 216 -5.81 15.38 -13.19
CA LYS A 216 -6.82 15.91 -14.10
C LYS A 216 -7.42 14.83 -15.00
N ASN A 217 -6.60 13.89 -15.48
CA ASN A 217 -7.07 12.76 -16.29
C ASN A 217 -7.99 11.84 -15.48
N LEU A 218 -7.62 11.53 -14.23
CA LEU A 218 -8.47 10.78 -13.31
C LEU A 218 -9.77 11.52 -13.02
N GLU A 219 -9.71 12.81 -12.68
CA GLU A 219 -10.89 13.63 -12.44
C GLU A 219 -11.83 13.62 -13.65
N ASN A 220 -11.33 13.91 -14.85
CA ASN A 220 -12.12 13.88 -16.08
C ASN A 220 -12.76 12.52 -16.35
N LEU A 221 -12.08 11.43 -16.02
CA LEU A 221 -12.61 10.07 -16.12
C LEU A 221 -13.81 9.87 -15.21
N TYR A 222 -13.76 10.42 -13.99
CA TYR A 222 -14.78 10.20 -12.96
C TYR A 222 -15.90 11.26 -12.93
N GLN A 223 -15.66 12.47 -13.43
CA GLN A 223 -16.63 13.58 -13.46
C GLN A 223 -18.05 13.16 -13.93
N PRO A 224 -18.21 12.37 -15.01
CA PRO A 224 -19.54 11.97 -15.48
C PRO A 224 -20.34 11.11 -14.48
N TYR A 225 -19.66 10.44 -13.55
CA TYR A 225 -20.26 9.51 -12.59
C TYR A 225 -20.58 10.18 -11.25
N LEU A 226 -19.86 11.24 -10.88
CA LEU A 226 -20.10 11.99 -9.64
C LEU A 226 -21.51 12.61 -9.59
N ALA A 227 -22.05 13.04 -10.74
CA ALA A 227 -23.40 13.61 -10.84
C ALA A 227 -24.53 12.58 -11.01
N ASN A 228 -24.21 11.37 -11.51
CA ASN A 228 -25.20 10.39 -11.98
C ASN A 228 -25.35 9.13 -11.07
N GLY A 229 -24.73 9.16 -9.90
CA GLY A 229 -24.81 8.11 -8.89
C GLY A 229 -23.60 7.17 -8.90
N ILE A 230 -23.01 7.01 -7.71
CA ILE A 230 -21.78 6.23 -7.45
C ILE A 230 -21.92 4.75 -7.84
N THR A 231 -23.15 4.23 -7.90
CA THR A 231 -23.46 2.85 -8.30
C THR A 231 -23.08 2.51 -9.74
N LYS A 232 -22.89 3.53 -10.59
CA LYS A 232 -22.43 3.37 -11.98
C LYS A 232 -20.94 3.69 -12.16
N MET A 233 -20.22 3.98 -11.08
CA MET A 233 -18.81 4.35 -11.14
C MET A 233 -17.97 3.18 -11.66
N PRO A 234 -17.07 3.40 -12.64
CA PRO A 234 -16.22 2.34 -13.15
C PRO A 234 -15.27 1.86 -12.04
N LYS A 235 -15.10 0.55 -11.94
CA LYS A 235 -14.12 -0.04 -11.02
C LYS A 235 -12.73 0.40 -11.44
N MET A 236 -11.96 0.97 -10.51
CA MET A 236 -10.56 1.31 -10.75
C MET A 236 -9.71 0.05 -10.60
N ILE A 237 -9.02 -0.36 -11.66
CA ILE A 237 -7.99 -1.39 -11.59
C ILE A 237 -6.64 -0.69 -11.71
N ILE A 238 -6.00 -0.42 -10.57
CA ILE A 238 -4.65 0.13 -10.55
C ILE A 238 -3.68 -1.02 -10.86
N LYS A 239 -3.27 -1.15 -12.13
CA LYS A 239 -2.19 -2.04 -12.54
C LYS A 239 -0.85 -1.36 -12.22
N LEU A 240 -0.34 -1.58 -11.02
CA LEU A 240 1.00 -1.10 -10.64
C LEU A 240 2.03 -1.69 -11.60
N GLN A 241 2.67 -0.86 -12.45
CA GLN A 241 3.87 -1.26 -13.20
C GLN A 241 5.11 -1.29 -12.26
N ASN A 242 5.00 -2.15 -11.24
CA ASN A 242 6.05 -2.77 -10.40
C ASN A 242 7.08 -1.93 -9.62
N ARG A 243 7.35 -2.43 -8.39
CA ARG A 243 8.72 -2.72 -7.90
C ARG A 243 8.91 -4.24 -7.72
N TRP A 244 9.31 -4.93 -8.78
CA TRP A 244 10.02 -6.22 -8.68
C TRP A 244 11.53 -5.94 -8.58
N SER A 245 12.06 -5.42 -7.48
CA SER A 245 13.52 -5.35 -7.37
C SER A 245 14.22 -6.73 -7.37
N GLY A 246 13.47 -7.85 -7.40
CA GLY A 246 14.00 -9.20 -7.18
C GLY A 246 13.73 -10.30 -8.23
N ILE A 247 12.89 -10.14 -9.25
CA ILE A 247 12.82 -11.17 -10.32
C ILE A 247 13.78 -10.81 -11.45
N LYS A 248 15.05 -11.08 -11.19
CA LYS A 248 15.80 -11.80 -12.22
C LYS A 248 15.46 -13.27 -12.03
N MET A 249 14.56 -13.76 -12.86
CA MET A 249 14.26 -15.18 -13.09
C MET A 249 15.47 -15.93 -13.69
N LYS A 250 16.69 -15.61 -13.27
CA LYS A 250 17.96 -16.27 -13.62
C LYS A 250 18.52 -17.11 -12.48
N GLY A 251 17.84 -17.16 -11.33
CA GLY A 251 18.20 -17.97 -10.16
C GLY A 251 17.38 -19.25 -9.98
N LEU A 252 16.53 -19.62 -10.95
CA LEU A 252 15.89 -20.94 -11.01
C LEU A 252 16.72 -21.81 -11.97
N LYS A 253 17.86 -22.27 -11.46
CA LYS A 253 18.51 -23.48 -11.95
C LYS A 253 18.56 -24.47 -10.80
#